data_AF-A0A3R9XVM8-F1
#
_entry.id   AF-A0A3R9XVM8-F1
#
_cell.length_a   1.000
_cell.length_b   1.000
_cell.length_c   1.000
_cell.angle_alpha   90.00
_cell.angle_beta   90.00
_cell.angle_gamma   90.00
#
_symmetry.space_group_name_H-M   'P 1'
#
loop_
_entity.id
_entity.type
_entity.pdbx_description
1 polymer ?
#
loop_
_entity_poly.entity_id
_entity_poly.type
_entity_poly.pdbx_seq_one_letter_code
_entity_poly.pdbx_strand_id
1 'polypeptide(L)'
;ALKANIADVPRGAEIIVNTDEFTKRPMAKVGYETSPLEDGSLSAYNIHPVPLTTLTVEALKDFGLSRKEAERSKNMFALGLLSWMYHRPTEGTENFLRQKFAKKPDIAEANIVAFRAGWNFGETTEDFAVSYEVAPATKAFPTGTYRNISGNLALSYGLIAAAQQADLPLYLGSYPITPASDILHELSRHKNFGVRTFQAEDEIAGIGA
;
A
#
# COMPACT_ATOMS: atom_id res chain seq x y z
N ALA A 1 5.71 -5.84 12.20
CA ALA A 1 4.27 -5.55 12.10
C ALA A 1 3.55 -6.03 13.35
N LEU A 2 3.40 -7.34 13.57
CA LEU A 2 2.69 -7.88 14.74
C LEU A 2 3.13 -7.24 16.08
N LYS A 3 4.41 -7.37 16.47
CA LYS A 3 4.94 -6.77 17.72
C LYS A 3 4.70 -5.27 17.86
N ALA A 4 4.75 -4.54 16.75
CA ALA A 4 4.66 -3.08 16.75
C ALA A 4 3.22 -2.57 16.87
N ASN A 5 2.25 -3.33 16.34
CA ASN A 5 0.88 -2.85 16.16
C ASN A 5 -0.14 -3.59 17.04
N ILE A 6 0.22 -4.70 17.69
CA ILE A 6 -0.76 -5.54 18.41
C ILE A 6 -1.51 -4.80 19.52
N ALA A 7 -0.89 -3.78 20.12
CA ALA A 7 -1.54 -2.93 21.13
C ALA A 7 -2.67 -2.06 20.56
N ASP A 8 -2.63 -1.74 19.26
CA ASP A 8 -3.62 -0.93 18.56
C ASP A 8 -4.74 -1.79 17.95
N VAL A 9 -4.58 -3.12 17.95
CA VAL A 9 -5.55 -4.05 17.37
C VAL A 9 -6.66 -4.32 18.40
N PRO A 10 -7.94 -4.09 18.06
CA PRO A 10 -9.05 -4.42 18.94
C PRO A 10 -9.11 -5.92 19.25
N ARG A 11 -9.55 -6.27 20.46
CA ARG A 11 -9.84 -7.67 20.81
C ARG A 11 -10.91 -8.25 19.88
N GLY A 12 -10.74 -9.52 19.51
CA GLY A 12 -11.60 -10.22 18.57
C GLY A 12 -11.36 -9.85 17.11
N ALA A 13 -10.39 -8.99 16.81
CA ALA A 13 -10.02 -8.70 15.42
C ALA A 13 -9.36 -9.90 14.73
N GLU A 14 -9.55 -9.95 13.41
CA GLU A 14 -8.90 -10.90 12.51
C GLU A 14 -7.45 -10.49 12.27
N ILE A 15 -6.50 -11.42 12.47
CA ILE A 15 -5.07 -11.19 12.22
C ILE A 15 -4.54 -12.27 11.29
N ILE A 16 -4.22 -11.89 10.06
CA ILE A 16 -3.52 -12.76 9.11
C ILE A 16 -2.03 -12.69 9.37
N VAL A 17 -1.41 -13.84 9.59
CA VAL A 17 -0.02 -13.96 9.98
C VAL A 17 0.75 -14.76 8.93
N ASN A 18 1.82 -14.16 8.39
CA ASN A 18 2.76 -14.89 7.54
C ASN A 18 3.61 -15.86 8.37
N THR A 19 3.28 -17.15 8.40
CA THR A 19 4.02 -18.14 9.20
C THR A 19 5.46 -18.33 8.76
N ASP A 20 5.78 -18.05 7.49
CA ASP A 20 7.14 -18.16 6.95
C ASP A 20 8.14 -17.21 7.67
N GLU A 21 7.64 -16.15 8.31
CA GLU A 21 8.46 -15.17 9.05
C GLU A 21 8.66 -15.54 10.53
N PHE A 22 8.00 -16.58 11.04
CA PHE A 22 8.09 -17.03 12.45
C PHE A 22 9.22 -18.05 12.65
N THR A 23 10.39 -17.75 12.09
CA THR A 23 11.61 -18.55 12.28
C THR A 23 12.51 -17.93 13.35
N LYS A 24 13.42 -18.73 13.92
CA LYS A 24 14.27 -18.33 15.06
C LYS A 24 15.00 -16.99 14.86
N ARG A 25 15.52 -16.74 13.64
CA ARG A 25 16.32 -15.54 13.35
C ARG A 25 15.48 -14.25 13.27
N PRO A 26 14.39 -14.15 12.48
CA PRO A 26 13.48 -13.01 12.52
C PRO A 26 12.86 -12.76 13.90
N MET A 27 12.44 -13.82 14.61
CA MET A 27 11.87 -13.68 15.95
C MET A 27 12.87 -13.08 16.94
N ALA A 28 14.12 -13.59 16.97
CA ALA A 28 15.17 -13.02 17.81
C ALA A 28 15.46 -11.54 17.48
N LYS A 29 15.45 -11.15 16.20
CA LYS A 29 15.66 -9.75 15.79
C LYS A 29 14.62 -8.79 16.36
N VAL A 30 13.39 -9.26 16.53
CA VAL A 30 12.32 -8.45 17.12
C VAL A 30 12.16 -8.72 18.62
N GLY A 31 13.05 -9.51 19.23
CA GLY A 31 13.04 -9.81 20.67
C GLY A 31 11.86 -10.69 21.09
N TYR A 32 11.52 -11.70 20.29
CA TYR A 32 10.69 -12.83 20.70
C TYR A 32 11.59 -14.04 20.98
N GLU A 33 11.52 -14.57 22.20
CA GLU A 33 12.20 -15.80 22.59
C GLU A 33 11.39 -17.04 22.21
N THR A 34 10.06 -16.94 22.33
CA THR A 34 9.07 -17.95 21.93
C THR A 34 8.11 -17.33 20.91
N SER A 35 7.57 -18.14 20.02
CA SER A 35 6.59 -17.68 19.03
C SER A 35 5.31 -17.19 19.73
N PRO A 36 4.83 -15.96 19.46
CA PRO A 36 3.56 -15.48 20.02
C PRO A 36 2.35 -16.24 19.46
N LEU A 37 2.54 -17.06 18.43
CA LEU A 37 1.53 -17.97 17.91
C LEU A 37 1.35 -19.22 18.80
N GLU A 38 2.29 -19.49 19.70
CA GLU A 38 2.35 -20.73 20.51
C GLU A 38 2.26 -20.44 22.02
N ASP A 39 2.51 -19.21 22.46
CA ASP A 39 2.59 -18.85 23.88
C ASP A 39 1.25 -18.38 24.50
N GLY A 40 0.17 -18.35 23.70
CA GLY A 40 -1.17 -17.93 24.13
C GLY A 40 -1.36 -16.41 24.26
N SER A 41 -0.34 -15.59 23.98
CA SER A 41 -0.41 -14.12 24.05
C SER A 41 -1.42 -13.52 23.07
N LEU A 42 -1.75 -14.25 22.01
CA LEU A 42 -2.70 -13.84 20.98
C LEU A 42 -4.12 -14.42 21.16
N SER A 43 -4.40 -15.05 22.31
CA SER A 43 -5.72 -15.68 22.61
C SER A 43 -6.91 -14.72 22.54
N ALA A 44 -6.69 -13.40 22.60
CA ALA A 44 -7.73 -12.39 22.48
C ALA A 44 -8.09 -12.03 21.02
N TYR A 45 -7.49 -12.68 20.02
CA TYR A 45 -7.65 -12.37 18.59
C TYR A 45 -7.97 -13.64 17.79
N ASN A 46 -8.54 -13.46 16.60
CA ASN A 46 -8.74 -14.53 15.64
C ASN A 46 -7.52 -14.60 14.72
N ILE A 47 -6.65 -15.59 14.94
CA ILE A 47 -5.39 -15.71 14.21
C ILE A 47 -5.55 -16.63 13.00
N HIS A 48 -5.18 -16.12 11.81
CA HIS A 48 -5.15 -16.85 10.54
C HIS A 48 -3.70 -17.09 10.11
N PRO A 49 -3.11 -18.25 10.44
CA PRO A 49 -1.77 -18.59 10.04
C PRO A 49 -1.72 -18.96 8.55
N VAL A 50 -1.05 -18.16 7.73
CA VAL A 50 -0.93 -18.39 6.29
C VAL A 50 0.54 -18.37 5.88
N PRO A 51 1.07 -19.42 5.21
CA PRO A 51 2.43 -19.40 4.67
C PRO A 51 2.48 -18.55 3.38
N LEU A 52 2.29 -17.23 3.53
CA LEU A 52 2.11 -16.28 2.43
C LEU A 52 3.30 -16.29 1.47
N THR A 53 4.53 -16.39 1.98
CA THR A 53 5.72 -16.39 1.15
C THR A 53 5.77 -17.68 0.32
N THR A 54 5.58 -18.82 0.97
CA THR A 54 5.61 -20.14 0.32
C THR A 54 4.53 -20.25 -0.76
N LEU A 55 3.29 -19.87 -0.45
CA LEU A 55 2.17 -19.92 -1.40
C LEU A 55 2.37 -18.96 -2.58
N THR A 56 2.92 -17.76 -2.34
CA THR A 56 3.23 -16.81 -3.41
C THR A 56 4.30 -17.35 -4.35
N VAL A 57 5.38 -17.91 -3.81
CA VAL A 57 6.47 -18.46 -4.62
C VAL A 57 5.98 -19.66 -5.45
N GLU A 58 5.18 -20.53 -4.84
CA GLU A 58 4.59 -21.69 -5.53
C GLU A 58 3.66 -21.25 -6.68
N ALA A 59 2.83 -20.24 -6.46
CA ALA A 59 1.94 -19.69 -7.49
C ALA A 59 2.69 -19.09 -8.69
N LEU A 60 3.97 -18.72 -8.52
CA LEU A 60 4.79 -18.07 -9.53
C LEU A 60 5.91 -18.95 -10.10
N LYS A 61 5.94 -20.24 -9.78
CA LYS A 61 7.02 -21.15 -10.19
C LYS A 61 7.22 -21.24 -11.70
N ASP A 62 6.15 -21.08 -12.48
CA ASP A 62 6.17 -21.19 -13.93
C ASP A 62 6.56 -19.88 -14.64
N PHE A 63 6.75 -18.78 -13.90
CA PHE A 63 7.10 -17.46 -14.46
C PHE A 63 8.61 -17.26 -14.66
N GLY A 64 9.44 -18.27 -14.36
CA GLY A 64 10.90 -18.17 -14.48
C GLY A 64 11.54 -17.09 -13.58
N LEU A 65 10.81 -16.61 -12.58
CA LEU A 65 11.27 -15.58 -11.65
C LEU A 65 12.24 -16.19 -10.62
N SER A 66 13.25 -15.43 -10.22
CA SER A 66 14.02 -15.80 -9.03
C SER A 66 13.12 -15.77 -7.79
N ARG A 67 13.48 -16.57 -6.77
CA ARG A 67 12.74 -16.58 -5.49
C ARG A 67 12.57 -15.17 -4.91
N LYS A 68 13.62 -14.34 -4.98
CA LYS A 68 13.58 -12.96 -4.49
C LYS A 68 12.59 -12.08 -5.27
N GLU A 69 12.41 -12.33 -6.55
CA GLU A 69 11.42 -11.62 -7.38
C GLU A 69 10.01 -12.07 -7.08
N ALA A 70 9.78 -13.38 -6.96
CA ALA A 70 8.48 -13.94 -6.58
C ALA A 70 8.04 -13.46 -5.17
N GLU A 71 8.98 -13.41 -4.20
CA GLU A 71 8.73 -12.91 -2.85
C GLU A 71 8.23 -11.45 -2.81
N ARG A 72 8.55 -10.62 -3.81
CA ARG A 72 8.06 -9.24 -3.90
C ARG A 72 6.57 -9.16 -4.23
N SER A 73 5.99 -10.23 -4.77
CA SER A 73 4.57 -10.32 -5.10
C SER A 73 3.71 -10.76 -3.90
N LYS A 74 4.30 -11.02 -2.72
CA LYS A 74 3.54 -11.46 -1.52
C LYS A 74 2.44 -10.50 -1.10
N ASN A 75 2.65 -9.21 -1.34
CA ASN A 75 1.64 -8.18 -1.07
C ASN A 75 0.42 -8.32 -2.00
N MET A 76 0.60 -8.83 -3.22
CA MET A 76 -0.52 -9.09 -4.13
C MET A 76 -1.30 -10.32 -3.70
N PHE A 77 -0.64 -11.38 -3.26
CA PHE A 77 -1.33 -12.51 -2.62
C PHE A 77 -2.17 -12.04 -1.43
N ALA A 78 -1.58 -11.28 -0.52
CA ALA A 78 -2.31 -10.73 0.62
C ALA A 78 -3.49 -9.83 0.19
N LEU A 79 -3.31 -9.00 -0.85
CA LEU A 79 -4.38 -8.19 -1.42
C LEU A 79 -5.50 -9.03 -2.03
N GLY A 80 -5.17 -10.14 -2.70
CA GLY A 80 -6.14 -11.10 -3.23
C GLY A 80 -6.99 -11.72 -2.13
N LEU A 81 -6.33 -12.21 -1.08
CA LEU A 81 -6.99 -12.78 0.09
C LEU A 81 -7.92 -11.77 0.77
N LEU A 82 -7.45 -10.55 1.00
CA LEU A 82 -8.29 -9.48 1.56
C LEU A 82 -9.45 -9.10 0.63
N SER A 83 -9.24 -9.15 -0.70
CA SER A 83 -10.30 -8.87 -1.66
C SER A 83 -11.40 -9.92 -1.59
N TRP A 84 -11.04 -11.19 -1.41
CA TRP A 84 -12.00 -12.26 -1.16
C TRP A 84 -12.73 -12.08 0.17
N MET A 85 -12.00 -11.88 1.28
CA MET A 85 -12.57 -11.71 2.62
C MET A 85 -13.61 -10.59 2.69
N TYR A 86 -13.43 -9.54 1.88
CA TYR A 86 -14.33 -8.37 1.85
C TYR A 86 -15.25 -8.29 0.62
N HIS A 87 -15.41 -9.39 -0.13
CA HIS A 87 -16.20 -9.47 -1.36
C HIS A 87 -15.93 -8.31 -2.36
N ARG A 88 -14.67 -7.92 -2.51
CA ARG A 88 -14.26 -6.87 -3.42
C ARG A 88 -14.07 -7.43 -4.84
N PRO A 89 -14.56 -6.74 -5.88
CA PRO A 89 -14.38 -7.18 -7.25
C PRO A 89 -12.89 -7.16 -7.63
N THR A 90 -12.47 -8.16 -8.40
CA THR A 90 -11.07 -8.38 -8.79
C THR A 90 -10.66 -7.54 -10.00
N GLU A 91 -11.57 -7.32 -10.94
CA GLU A 91 -11.33 -6.68 -12.24
C GLU A 91 -10.63 -5.33 -12.14
N GLY A 92 -11.06 -4.47 -11.21
CA GLY A 92 -10.47 -3.15 -11.01
C GLY A 92 -9.00 -3.22 -10.59
N THR A 93 -8.67 -4.15 -9.70
CA THR A 93 -7.29 -4.38 -9.24
C THR A 93 -6.43 -4.93 -10.36
N GLU A 94 -6.92 -5.89 -11.14
CA GLU A 94 -6.15 -6.44 -12.25
C GLU A 94 -5.88 -5.40 -13.34
N ASN A 95 -6.88 -4.60 -13.69
CA ASN A 95 -6.73 -3.51 -14.66
C ASN A 95 -5.70 -2.48 -14.18
N PHE A 96 -5.74 -2.12 -12.89
CA PHE A 96 -4.74 -1.25 -12.28
C PHE A 96 -3.33 -1.85 -12.37
N LEU A 97 -3.16 -3.15 -12.11
CA LEU A 97 -1.85 -3.81 -12.21
C LEU A 97 -1.31 -3.79 -13.64
N ARG A 98 -2.15 -4.07 -14.65
CA ARG A 98 -1.76 -3.99 -16.06
C ARG A 98 -1.33 -2.58 -16.46
N GLN A 99 -2.06 -1.56 -16.00
CA GLN A 99 -1.70 -0.17 -16.27
C GLN A 99 -0.41 0.24 -15.55
N LYS A 100 -0.28 -0.10 -14.26
CA LYS A 100 0.89 0.25 -13.44
C LYS A 100 2.18 -0.36 -13.98
N PHE A 101 2.11 -1.59 -14.47
CA PHE A 101 3.25 -2.33 -15.00
C PHE A 101 3.21 -2.45 -16.54
N ALA A 102 2.56 -1.52 -17.24
CA ALA A 102 2.42 -1.56 -18.70
C ALA A 102 3.76 -1.65 -19.45
N LYS A 103 4.84 -1.13 -18.87
CA LYS A 103 6.20 -1.21 -19.41
C LYS A 103 6.94 -2.53 -19.10
N LYS A 104 6.35 -3.41 -18.29
CA LYS A 104 6.89 -4.68 -17.81
C LYS A 104 5.77 -5.73 -17.73
N PRO A 105 5.25 -6.20 -18.87
CA PRO A 105 4.07 -7.08 -18.93
C PRO A 105 4.26 -8.37 -18.12
N ASP A 106 5.44 -8.99 -18.14
CA ASP A 106 5.71 -10.22 -17.38
C ASP A 106 5.57 -10.00 -15.86
N ILE A 107 5.98 -8.82 -15.38
CA ILE A 107 5.80 -8.43 -13.98
C ILE A 107 4.33 -8.15 -13.69
N ALA A 108 3.59 -7.56 -14.63
CA ALA A 108 2.15 -7.34 -14.48
C ALA A 108 1.42 -8.67 -14.29
N GLU A 109 1.66 -9.64 -15.18
CA GLU A 109 1.01 -10.95 -15.14
C GLU A 109 1.44 -11.76 -13.91
N ALA A 110 2.71 -11.71 -13.49
CA ALA A 110 3.13 -12.33 -12.24
C ALA A 110 2.40 -11.75 -11.02
N ASN A 111 2.21 -10.42 -10.97
CA ASN A 111 1.46 -9.80 -9.87
C ASN A 111 -0.04 -10.17 -9.90
N ILE A 112 -0.62 -10.32 -11.09
CA ILE A 112 -2.02 -10.74 -11.27
C ILE A 112 -2.20 -12.20 -10.85
N VAL A 113 -1.29 -13.10 -11.22
CA VAL A 113 -1.35 -14.50 -10.78
C VAL A 113 -1.19 -14.62 -9.27
N ALA A 114 -0.25 -13.89 -8.66
CA ALA A 114 -0.13 -13.84 -7.20
C ALA A 114 -1.41 -13.32 -6.53
N PHE A 115 -2.02 -12.27 -7.10
CA PHE A 115 -3.31 -11.74 -6.63
C PHE A 115 -4.44 -12.77 -6.72
N ARG A 116 -4.61 -13.43 -7.86
CA ARG A 116 -5.61 -14.49 -8.06
C ARG A 116 -5.37 -15.68 -7.13
N ALA A 117 -4.11 -16.07 -6.93
CA ALA A 117 -3.76 -17.14 -6.00
C ALA A 117 -4.21 -16.83 -4.57
N GLY A 118 -4.03 -15.59 -4.12
CA GLY A 118 -4.53 -15.14 -2.83
C GLY A 118 -6.06 -15.14 -2.73
N TRP A 119 -6.75 -14.72 -3.79
CA TRP A 119 -8.21 -14.74 -3.85
C TRP A 119 -8.76 -16.18 -3.83
N ASN A 120 -8.20 -17.08 -4.64
CA ASN A 120 -8.54 -18.51 -4.67
C ASN A 120 -8.22 -19.21 -3.34
N PHE A 121 -7.14 -18.83 -2.66
CA PHE A 121 -6.83 -19.35 -1.33
C PHE A 121 -7.93 -19.01 -0.33
N GLY A 122 -8.48 -17.80 -0.41
CA GLY A 122 -9.65 -17.42 0.36
C GLY A 122 -10.84 -18.33 0.08
N GLU A 123 -11.22 -18.53 -1.18
CA GLU A 123 -12.35 -19.39 -1.56
C GLU A 123 -12.23 -20.84 -1.10
N THR A 124 -11.01 -21.37 -1.05
CA THR A 124 -10.76 -22.78 -0.77
C THR A 124 -10.52 -23.08 0.70
N THR A 125 -10.20 -22.06 1.51
CA THR A 125 -9.94 -22.25 2.93
C THR A 125 -11.20 -22.00 3.76
N GLU A 126 -11.51 -22.91 4.68
CA GLU A 126 -12.63 -22.76 5.63
C GLU A 126 -12.23 -21.91 6.87
N ASP A 127 -11.00 -21.40 6.92
CA ASP A 127 -10.46 -20.68 8.08
C ASP A 127 -11.19 -19.36 8.37
N PHE A 128 -11.78 -18.71 7.37
CA PHE A 128 -12.44 -17.41 7.55
C PHE A 128 -13.95 -17.57 7.74
N ALA A 129 -14.43 -17.37 8.98
CA ALA A 129 -15.81 -17.64 9.37
C ALA A 129 -16.87 -16.74 8.70
N VAL A 130 -16.50 -15.54 8.22
CA VAL A 130 -17.43 -14.59 7.61
C VAL A 130 -16.72 -13.77 6.54
N SER A 131 -17.22 -13.80 5.31
CA SER A 131 -16.88 -12.81 4.29
C SER A 131 -17.80 -11.59 4.45
N TYR A 132 -17.22 -10.39 4.59
CA TYR A 132 -17.97 -9.16 4.88
C TYR A 132 -18.10 -8.31 3.62
N GLU A 133 -19.32 -8.05 3.15
CA GLU A 133 -19.51 -7.16 2.00
C GLU A 133 -19.43 -5.68 2.42
N VAL A 134 -18.46 -4.95 1.86
CA VAL A 134 -18.37 -3.50 2.04
C VAL A 134 -19.32 -2.80 1.07
N ALA A 135 -20.53 -2.48 1.55
CA ALA A 135 -21.54 -1.81 0.75
C ALA A 135 -21.09 -0.41 0.26
N PRO A 136 -21.52 0.02 -0.95
CA PRO A 136 -21.29 1.37 -1.43
C PRO A 136 -21.88 2.44 -0.49
N ALA A 137 -21.15 3.51 -0.23
CA ALA A 137 -21.55 4.59 0.68
C ALA A 137 -22.50 5.63 0.01
N THR A 138 -23.53 5.16 -0.70
CA THR A 138 -24.45 5.99 -1.52
C THR A 138 -25.19 7.08 -0.73
N LYS A 139 -25.37 6.90 0.58
CA LYS A 139 -26.00 7.92 1.44
C LYS A 139 -25.06 9.08 1.81
N ALA A 140 -23.76 8.80 1.95
CA ALA A 140 -22.77 9.79 2.37
C ALA A 140 -22.16 10.53 1.17
N PHE A 141 -22.14 9.90 0.00
CA PHE A 141 -21.47 10.41 -1.19
C PHE A 141 -22.42 10.39 -2.39
N PRO A 142 -22.86 11.55 -2.91
CA PRO A 142 -23.69 11.62 -4.10
C PRO A 142 -22.91 11.15 -5.34
N THR A 143 -23.61 10.78 -6.41
CA THR A 143 -22.94 10.44 -7.67
C THR A 143 -22.15 11.65 -8.19
N GLY A 144 -20.87 11.45 -8.51
CA GLY A 144 -20.00 12.52 -8.98
C GLY A 144 -18.60 12.05 -9.34
N THR A 145 -17.78 12.99 -9.81
CA THR A 145 -16.37 12.75 -10.11
C THR A 145 -15.53 12.95 -8.86
N TYR A 146 -14.96 11.87 -8.34
CA TYR A 146 -14.10 11.88 -7.18
C TYR A 146 -12.63 11.81 -7.59
N ARG A 147 -11.77 12.50 -6.83
CA ARG A 147 -10.33 12.40 -6.97
C ARG A 147 -9.71 12.06 -5.62
N ASN A 148 -8.85 11.04 -5.61
CA ASN A 148 -7.95 10.80 -4.49
C ASN A 148 -6.78 11.78 -4.58
N ILE A 149 -6.53 12.52 -3.50
CA ILE A 149 -5.50 13.55 -3.43
C ILE A 149 -4.90 13.58 -2.02
N SER A 150 -3.57 13.69 -1.91
CA SER A 150 -2.90 13.90 -0.63
C SER A 150 -2.91 15.38 -0.24
N GLY A 151 -2.68 15.70 1.03
CA GLY A 151 -2.63 17.09 1.50
C GLY A 151 -1.58 17.94 0.76
N ASN A 152 -0.37 17.40 0.56
CA ASN A 152 0.69 18.08 -0.19
C ASN A 152 0.29 18.32 -1.66
N LEU A 153 -0.34 17.34 -2.31
CA LEU A 153 -0.80 17.50 -3.70
C LEU A 153 -1.91 18.55 -3.80
N ALA A 154 -2.84 18.56 -2.84
CA ALA A 154 -3.90 19.56 -2.76
C ALA A 154 -3.34 20.96 -2.54
N LEU A 155 -2.34 21.12 -1.66
CA LEU A 155 -1.67 22.38 -1.41
C LEU A 155 -0.94 22.89 -2.66
N SER A 156 -0.18 22.04 -3.34
CA SER A 156 0.50 22.41 -4.59
C SER A 156 -0.48 22.91 -5.66
N TYR A 157 -1.62 22.23 -5.84
CA TYR A 157 -2.65 22.69 -6.78
C TYR A 157 -3.34 23.97 -6.32
N GLY A 158 -3.56 24.13 -5.02
CA GLY A 158 -4.10 25.36 -4.44
C GLY A 158 -3.20 26.56 -4.71
N LEU A 159 -1.88 26.41 -4.53
CA LEU A 159 -0.89 27.46 -4.83
C LEU A 159 -0.88 27.82 -6.31
N ILE A 160 -0.91 26.82 -7.20
CA ILE A 160 -1.00 27.06 -8.66
C ILE A 160 -2.30 27.80 -9.01
N ALA A 161 -3.43 27.36 -8.48
CA ALA A 161 -4.72 27.99 -8.73
C ALA A 161 -4.74 29.44 -8.24
N ALA A 162 -4.23 29.70 -7.04
CA ALA A 162 -4.13 31.05 -6.49
C ALA A 162 -3.24 31.96 -7.35
N ALA A 163 -2.08 31.47 -7.79
CA ALA A 163 -1.18 32.22 -8.66
C ALA A 163 -1.82 32.57 -10.01
N GLN A 164 -2.53 31.61 -10.63
CA GLN A 164 -3.26 31.83 -11.87
C GLN A 164 -4.41 32.83 -11.70
N GLN A 165 -5.17 32.76 -10.60
CA GLN A 165 -6.25 33.72 -10.32
C GLN A 165 -5.73 35.14 -10.02
N ALA A 166 -4.54 35.23 -9.43
CA ALA A 166 -3.89 36.51 -9.13
C ALA A 166 -3.11 37.10 -10.32
N ASP A 167 -2.99 36.38 -11.43
CA ASP A 167 -2.11 36.71 -12.56
C ASP A 167 -0.65 37.00 -12.13
N LEU A 168 -0.16 36.19 -11.19
CA LEU A 168 1.20 36.30 -10.66
C LEU A 168 1.99 35.00 -10.88
N PRO A 169 3.31 35.08 -11.14
CA PRO A 169 4.15 33.90 -11.20
C PRO A 169 4.26 33.24 -9.82
N LEU A 170 4.19 31.91 -9.78
CA LEU A 170 4.46 31.15 -8.56
C LEU A 170 5.95 30.83 -8.46
N TYR A 171 6.59 31.28 -7.38
CA TYR A 171 7.95 30.91 -7.02
C TYR A 171 7.96 30.15 -5.69
N LEU A 172 8.71 29.05 -5.61
CA LEU A 172 8.96 28.32 -4.38
C LEU A 172 10.46 28.10 -4.19
N GLY A 173 11.07 28.80 -3.25
CA GLY A 173 12.35 28.43 -2.63
C GLY A 173 12.10 27.44 -1.50
N SER A 174 12.79 26.29 -1.52
CA SER A 174 12.57 25.24 -0.52
C SER A 174 13.80 24.36 -0.33
N TYR A 175 14.01 23.94 0.91
CA TYR A 175 14.95 22.89 1.27
C TYR A 175 14.22 21.56 1.50
N PRO A 176 14.66 20.42 0.94
CA PRO A 176 13.97 19.15 1.09
C PRO A 176 13.95 18.65 2.54
N ILE A 177 12.76 18.57 3.14
CA ILE A 177 12.51 17.97 4.45
C ILE A 177 11.22 17.14 4.44
N THR A 178 11.20 15.96 5.06
CA THR A 178 9.97 15.14 5.19
C THR A 178 9.05 15.77 6.24
N PRO A 179 7.74 15.96 5.97
CA PRO A 179 6.95 15.50 4.82
C PRO A 179 6.76 16.56 3.70
N ALA A 180 7.40 17.72 3.74
CA ALA A 180 7.13 18.84 2.84
C ALA A 180 7.77 18.73 1.44
N SER A 181 8.82 17.91 1.26
CA SER A 181 9.54 17.79 -0.01
C SER A 181 8.65 17.46 -1.22
N ASP A 182 7.53 16.77 -0.99
CA ASP A 182 6.59 16.42 -2.07
C ASP A 182 5.93 17.65 -2.70
N ILE A 183 5.81 18.76 -1.97
CA ILE A 183 5.28 20.02 -2.51
C ILE A 183 6.25 20.55 -3.57
N LEU A 184 7.55 20.62 -3.24
CA LEU A 184 8.61 21.01 -4.17
C LEU A 184 8.63 20.09 -5.41
N HIS A 185 8.59 18.77 -5.19
CA HIS A 185 8.58 17.79 -6.28
C HIS A 185 7.38 17.98 -7.21
N GLU A 186 6.18 18.15 -6.66
CA GLU A 186 4.98 18.32 -7.46
C GLU A 186 5.01 19.65 -8.23
N LEU A 187 5.28 20.78 -7.57
CA LEU A 187 5.34 22.10 -8.20
C LEU A 187 6.39 22.17 -9.32
N SER A 188 7.52 21.47 -9.18
CA SER A 188 8.58 21.44 -10.21
C SER A 188 8.13 20.84 -11.55
N ARG A 189 7.05 20.05 -11.56
CA ARG A 189 6.46 19.43 -12.75
C ARG A 189 5.53 20.37 -13.52
N HIS A 190 5.09 21.47 -12.90
CA HIS A 190 4.03 22.34 -13.39
C HIS A 190 4.55 23.65 -14.01
N LYS A 191 5.69 23.60 -14.70
CA LYS A 191 6.30 24.76 -15.39
C LYS A 191 5.38 25.41 -16.43
N ASN A 192 4.45 24.63 -16.99
CA ASN A 192 3.42 25.08 -17.90
C ASN A 192 2.45 26.11 -17.27
N PHE A 193 2.37 26.19 -15.94
CA PHE A 193 1.62 27.21 -15.21
C PHE A 193 2.50 28.38 -14.73
N GLY A 194 3.71 28.53 -15.27
CA GLY A 194 4.65 29.58 -14.88
C GLY A 194 5.36 29.35 -13.55
N VAL A 195 5.22 28.14 -12.96
CA VAL A 195 5.85 27.78 -11.69
C VAL A 195 7.37 27.71 -11.82
N ARG A 196 8.08 28.35 -10.90
CA ARG A 196 9.52 28.24 -10.72
C ARG A 196 9.83 27.72 -9.33
N THR A 197 10.70 26.73 -9.25
CA THR A 197 11.13 26.12 -8.00
C THR A 197 12.63 26.24 -7.86
N PHE A 198 13.11 26.56 -6.66
CA PHE A 198 14.52 26.62 -6.30
C PHE A 198 14.75 25.68 -5.11
N GLN A 199 15.62 24.69 -5.31
CA GLN A 199 16.08 23.84 -4.22
C GLN A 199 17.28 24.52 -3.57
N ALA A 200 17.07 25.07 -2.38
CA ALA A 200 18.08 25.76 -1.61
C ALA A 200 19.01 24.79 -0.87
N GLU A 201 20.11 25.32 -0.33
CA GLU A 201 21.07 24.60 0.51
C GLU A 201 20.60 24.40 1.95
N ASP A 202 19.74 25.29 2.45
CA ASP A 202 19.10 25.24 3.76
C ASP A 202 17.76 25.98 3.74
N GLU A 203 17.00 25.90 4.84
CA GLU A 203 15.69 26.55 4.96
C GLU A 203 15.77 28.09 4.94
N ILE A 204 16.91 28.68 5.34
CA ILE A 204 17.11 30.14 5.40
C ILE A 204 17.28 30.69 3.98
N ALA A 205 18.12 30.05 3.17
CA ALA A 205 18.26 30.32 1.76
C ALA A 205 16.96 30.02 1.00
N GLY A 206 16.20 29.00 1.44
CA GLY A 206 14.88 28.67 0.90
C GLY A 206 13.88 29.81 1.03
N ILE A 207 13.74 30.41 2.22
CA ILE A 207 12.83 31.54 2.44
C ILE A 207 13.36 32.88 1.92
N GLY A 208 14.70 33.02 1.82
CA GLY A 208 15.35 34.24 1.35
C GLY A 208 15.41 34.40 -0.17
N ALA A 209 15.14 33.33 -0.93
CA ALA A 209 15.14 33.32 -2.39
C ALA A 209 13.79 33.77 -2.98
#